data_AF-A0A0V1H415-F1
#
_entry.id   AF-A0A0V1H415-F1
#
_cell.length_a   1.000
_cell.length_b   1.000
_cell.length_c   1.000
_cell.angle_alpha   90.00
_cell.angle_beta   90.00
_cell.angle_gamma   90.00
#
_symmetry.space_group_name_H-M   'P 1'
#
loop_
_entity.id
_entity.type
_entity.pdbx_description
1 polymer ?
#
loop_
_entity_poly.entity_id
_entity_poly.type
_entity_poly.pdbx_seq_one_letter_code
_entity_poly.pdbx_strand_id
1 'polypeptide(L)'
;MLASSLLQFVVEDWYPIQKWITPKDHQNADLARIPFNFAIVKLAHPIKVSEFSTPVCLPTDPSDFTHAQPCFMPKTHYNILTSYGNAYIMILQSFAQCRRHSKNLHPARHFCAKFVMPFAHNPIDAAANMLLEGAPLLCIKDNLIYQLGILDWIKTSNYQDALDPVVFFSATFNITPIVNEVTKETFISPHIVTEDMEMFQMMWHSKMN
;
A
#
# COMPACT_ATOMS: atom_id res chain seq x y z
N MET A 1 29.85 13.47 34.59
CA MET A 1 28.53 12.87 34.84
C MET A 1 27.49 13.77 34.17
N LEU A 2 27.14 13.46 32.92
CA LEU A 2 26.13 14.19 32.15
C LEU A 2 24.89 13.32 32.09
N ALA A 3 23.75 13.91 32.47
CA ALA A 3 22.46 13.26 32.53
C ALA A 3 22.02 12.78 31.14
N SER A 4 21.74 11.48 31.03
CA SER A 4 21.03 10.90 29.89
C SER A 4 19.56 11.31 29.95
N SER A 5 19.26 12.53 29.51
CA SER A 5 17.93 12.92 29.07
C SER A 5 17.85 12.78 27.55
N LEU A 6 16.69 12.34 27.06
CA LEU A 6 16.26 12.20 25.66
C LEU A 6 16.38 10.77 25.10
N LEU A 7 15.32 10.00 25.32
CA LEU A 7 14.48 9.39 24.26
C LEU A 7 13.46 8.44 24.91
N GLN A 8 12.51 9.01 25.65
CA GLN A 8 11.21 8.36 25.84
C GLN A 8 10.38 8.66 24.59
N PHE A 9 10.48 7.81 23.56
CA PHE A 9 9.41 7.73 22.56
C PHE A 9 8.22 7.08 23.25
N VAL A 10 7.37 7.90 23.84
CA VAL A 10 6.04 7.49 24.27
C VAL A 10 5.23 7.29 23.00
N VAL A 11 5.05 6.04 22.56
CA VAL A 11 4.11 5.68 21.49
C VAL A 11 2.75 5.46 22.17
N GLU A 12 1.96 6.53 22.34
CA GLU A 12 0.66 6.47 23.02
C GLU A 12 -0.56 6.86 22.18
N ASP A 13 -0.46 6.92 20.85
CA ASP A 13 -1.65 7.10 20.01
C ASP A 13 -2.01 5.79 19.29
N TRP A 14 -2.64 4.87 20.03
CA TRP A 14 -3.28 3.69 19.43
C TRP A 14 -4.60 4.13 18.79
N TYR A 15 -4.77 3.85 17.49
CA TYR A 15 -6.01 4.09 16.76
C TYR A 15 -6.72 2.76 16.48
N PRO A 16 -7.72 2.37 17.29
CA PRO A 16 -8.44 1.12 17.06
C PRO A 16 -9.12 1.13 15.70
N ILE A 17 -9.13 -0.02 15.04
CA ILE A 17 -9.90 -0.21 13.82
C ILE A 17 -11.36 -0.48 14.21
N GLN A 18 -12.28 0.26 13.60
CA GLN A 18 -13.72 0.06 13.75
C GLN A 18 -14.24 -0.96 12.74
N LYS A 19 -13.84 -0.82 11.47
CA LYS A 19 -14.33 -1.64 10.36
C LYS A 19 -13.25 -1.85 9.31
N TRP A 20 -13.35 -2.95 8.60
CA TRP A 20 -12.65 -3.18 7.35
C TRP A 20 -13.64 -3.41 6.20
N ILE A 21 -13.26 -2.95 5.03
CA ILE A 21 -14.09 -2.95 3.83
C ILE A 21 -13.25 -3.49 2.68
N THR A 22 -13.68 -4.62 2.12
CA THR A 22 -12.92 -5.36 1.10
C THR A 22 -13.84 -5.89 0.01
N PRO A 23 -13.30 -6.22 -1.18
CA PRO A 23 -14.06 -7.02 -2.15
C PRO A 23 -14.50 -8.34 -1.54
N LYS A 24 -15.71 -8.81 -1.89
CA LYS A 24 -16.26 -10.07 -1.39
C LYS A 24 -15.43 -11.29 -1.80
N ASP A 25 -15.05 -11.32 -3.06
CA ASP A 25 -14.25 -12.36 -3.70
C ASP A 25 -13.70 -11.82 -5.04
N HIS A 26 -12.84 -12.61 -5.70
CA HIS A 26 -12.25 -12.26 -6.98
C HIS A 26 -13.31 -11.98 -8.07
N GLN A 27 -14.40 -12.74 -8.10
CA GLN A 27 -15.46 -12.60 -9.09
C GLN A 27 -16.20 -11.27 -8.93
N ASN A 28 -16.50 -10.89 -7.70
CA ASN A 28 -17.13 -9.60 -7.39
C ASN A 28 -16.19 -8.42 -7.69
N ALA A 29 -14.90 -8.57 -7.42
CA ALA A 29 -13.90 -7.57 -7.81
C ALA A 29 -13.84 -7.42 -9.36
N ASP A 30 -13.89 -8.53 -10.10
CA ASP A 30 -13.97 -8.51 -11.56
C ASP A 30 -15.23 -7.78 -12.06
N LEU A 31 -16.41 -8.13 -11.52
CA LEU A 31 -17.70 -7.53 -11.89
C LEU A 31 -17.74 -6.02 -11.60
N ALA A 32 -17.22 -5.61 -10.44
CA ALA A 32 -17.12 -4.20 -10.05
C ALA A 32 -15.96 -3.46 -10.73
N ARG A 33 -15.11 -4.16 -11.51
CA ARG A 33 -13.91 -3.62 -12.18
C ARG A 33 -12.91 -2.97 -11.22
N ILE A 34 -12.82 -3.48 -10.00
CA ILE A 34 -11.89 -3.03 -8.96
C ILE A 34 -10.78 -4.06 -8.76
N PRO A 35 -9.59 -3.66 -8.29
CA PRO A 35 -8.59 -4.64 -7.85
C PRO A 35 -9.16 -5.51 -6.73
N PHE A 36 -8.69 -6.76 -6.63
CA PHE A 36 -9.10 -7.64 -5.52
C PHE A 36 -8.28 -7.36 -4.26
N ASN A 37 -6.97 -7.14 -4.43
CA ASN A 37 -6.03 -6.99 -3.33
C ASN A 37 -6.00 -5.55 -2.82
N PHE A 38 -7.04 -5.15 -2.08
CA PHE A 38 -7.08 -3.93 -1.28
C PHE A 38 -8.04 -4.05 -0.09
N ALA A 39 -7.87 -3.20 0.90
CA ALA A 39 -8.80 -3.00 2.00
C ALA A 39 -8.91 -1.51 2.32
N ILE A 40 -10.10 -1.05 2.71
CA ILE A 40 -10.31 0.26 3.33
C ILE A 40 -10.57 0.03 4.81
N VAL A 41 -9.80 0.71 5.65
CA VAL A 41 -9.86 0.58 7.10
C VAL A 41 -10.48 1.84 7.69
N LYS A 42 -11.61 1.69 8.39
CA LYS A 42 -12.23 2.77 9.15
C LYS A 42 -11.71 2.72 10.58
N LEU A 43 -11.06 3.78 11.02
CA LEU A 43 -10.62 3.95 12.41
C LEU A 43 -11.79 4.32 13.31
N ALA A 44 -11.74 3.87 14.56
CA ALA A 44 -12.73 4.21 15.59
C ALA A 44 -12.69 5.70 15.97
N HIS A 45 -11.52 6.32 15.85
CA HIS A 45 -11.31 7.73 16.11
C HIS A 45 -10.53 8.37 14.94
N PRO A 46 -10.89 9.59 14.52
CA PRO A 46 -10.17 10.27 13.46
C PRO A 46 -8.75 10.63 13.90
N ILE A 47 -7.78 10.46 13.00
CA ILE A 47 -6.43 10.99 13.20
C ILE A 47 -6.47 12.49 12.88
N LYS A 48 -5.96 13.32 13.79
CA LYS A 48 -5.88 14.76 13.57
C LYS A 48 -4.86 15.07 12.49
N VAL A 49 -5.25 15.91 11.52
CA VAL A 49 -4.32 16.39 10.49
C VAL A 49 -3.28 17.32 11.12
N SER A 50 -2.01 17.07 10.84
CA SER A 50 -0.87 17.82 11.35
C SER A 50 0.31 17.72 10.38
N GLU A 51 1.41 18.39 10.70
CA GLU A 51 2.67 18.28 9.94
C GLU A 51 3.24 16.84 9.90
N PHE A 52 2.88 15.99 10.87
CA PHE A 52 3.31 14.59 10.94
C PHE A 52 2.26 13.60 10.42
N SER A 53 1.00 14.02 10.31
CA SER A 53 -0.11 13.19 9.87
C SER A 53 -0.94 13.95 8.84
N THR A 54 -0.59 13.78 7.57
CA THR A 54 -1.31 14.38 6.44
C THR A 54 -1.77 13.27 5.49
N PRO A 55 -3.05 13.25 5.09
CA PRO A 55 -3.54 12.26 4.14
C PRO A 55 -2.91 12.47 2.75
N VAL A 56 -2.72 11.38 2.03
CA VAL A 56 -2.30 11.42 0.62
C VAL A 56 -3.52 11.59 -0.28
N CYS A 57 -3.32 12.17 -1.46
CA CYS A 57 -4.35 12.26 -2.48
C CYS A 57 -4.58 10.90 -3.15
N LEU A 58 -5.80 10.69 -3.66
CA LEU A 58 -6.12 9.53 -4.50
C LEU A 58 -6.40 10.00 -5.93
N PRO A 59 -5.89 9.29 -6.95
CA PRO A 59 -6.17 9.62 -8.35
C PRO A 59 -7.61 9.28 -8.71
N THR A 60 -8.21 10.03 -9.63
CA THR A 60 -9.53 9.72 -10.21
C THR A 60 -9.44 9.28 -11.68
N ASP A 61 -8.35 9.61 -12.36
CA ASP A 61 -8.09 9.19 -13.75
C ASP A 61 -6.67 8.58 -13.85
N PRO A 62 -6.51 7.35 -14.38
CA PRO A 62 -5.19 6.78 -14.66
C PRO A 62 -4.35 7.60 -15.66
N SER A 63 -4.97 8.39 -16.54
CA SER A 63 -4.28 9.20 -17.54
C SER A 63 -3.40 10.28 -16.90
N ASP A 64 -3.77 10.73 -15.70
CA ASP A 64 -3.08 11.75 -14.91
C ASP A 64 -1.64 11.42 -14.56
N PHE A 65 -1.26 10.13 -14.60
CA PHE A 65 0.03 9.63 -14.15
C PHE A 65 0.85 8.97 -15.26
N THR A 66 0.43 9.11 -16.53
CA THR A 66 1.16 8.63 -17.71
C THR A 66 2.60 9.17 -17.82
N HIS A 67 2.88 10.29 -17.13
CA HIS A 67 4.21 10.92 -17.04
C HIS A 67 4.66 11.21 -15.59
N ALA A 68 3.93 10.75 -14.57
CA ALA A 68 4.31 11.02 -13.18
C ALA A 68 5.54 10.19 -12.80
N GLN A 69 6.68 10.85 -12.69
CA GLN A 69 7.97 10.26 -12.36
C GLN A 69 8.84 11.27 -11.60
N PRO A 70 9.65 10.82 -10.62
CA PRO A 70 9.66 9.47 -10.08
C PRO A 70 8.53 9.24 -9.07
N CYS A 71 8.03 8.00 -9.01
CA CYS A 71 7.25 7.54 -7.87
C CYS A 71 8.18 6.94 -6.83
N PHE A 72 7.72 6.82 -5.59
CA PHE A 72 8.49 6.25 -4.50
C PHE A 72 7.63 5.34 -3.62
N MET A 73 8.27 4.34 -3.05
CA MET A 73 7.66 3.42 -2.10
C MET A 73 8.38 3.55 -0.76
N PRO A 74 7.69 3.98 0.31
CA PRO A 74 8.27 4.02 1.65
C PRO A 74 8.83 2.66 2.05
N LYS A 75 9.98 2.66 2.71
CA LYS A 75 10.61 1.44 3.21
C LYS A 75 10.18 1.23 4.64
N THR A 76 9.22 0.32 4.84
CA THR A 76 8.67 -0.06 6.14
C THR A 76 9.26 -1.38 6.62
N HIS A 77 9.67 -1.42 7.88
CA HIS A 77 10.25 -2.60 8.53
C HIS A 77 9.40 -3.07 9.70
N TYR A 78 9.42 -4.38 9.97
CA TYR A 78 8.78 -4.97 11.15
C TYR A 78 9.40 -4.50 12.47
N ASN A 79 10.67 -4.08 12.45
CA ASN A 79 11.37 -3.61 13.65
C ASN A 79 11.00 -2.15 13.95
N ILE A 80 10.41 -1.91 15.13
CA ILE A 80 9.96 -0.60 15.59
C ILE A 80 11.08 0.46 15.64
N LEU A 81 12.33 0.02 15.87
CA LEU A 81 13.50 0.90 15.96
C LEU A 81 14.06 1.29 14.59
N THR A 82 13.70 0.56 13.54
CA THR A 82 14.11 0.84 12.15
C THR A 82 12.90 0.96 11.23
N SER A 83 11.73 1.34 11.77
CA SER A 83 10.45 1.25 11.06
C SER A 83 10.42 1.98 9.72
N TYR A 84 11.27 2.99 9.54
CA TYR A 84 11.35 3.79 8.33
C TYR A 84 12.79 3.85 7.80
N GLY A 85 12.97 3.43 6.55
CA GLY A 85 14.21 3.61 5.78
C GLY A 85 14.04 4.57 4.60
N ASN A 86 15.13 4.80 3.86
CA ASN A 86 15.08 5.56 2.60
C ASN A 86 14.07 4.93 1.63
N ALA A 87 13.19 5.74 1.06
CA ALA A 87 12.19 5.29 0.11
C ALA A 87 12.84 4.76 -1.17
N TYR A 88 12.22 3.74 -1.76
CA TYR A 88 12.61 3.20 -3.05
C TYR A 88 12.08 4.06 -4.17
N ILE A 89 12.95 4.50 -5.08
CA ILE A 89 12.52 5.17 -6.31
C ILE A 89 12.03 4.11 -7.30
N MET A 90 10.84 4.33 -7.84
CA MET A 90 10.11 3.40 -8.69
C MET A 90 9.76 4.05 -10.03
N ILE A 91 10.07 3.33 -11.12
CA ILE A 91 9.74 3.73 -12.49
C ILE A 91 8.58 2.91 -13.00
N LEU A 92 7.41 3.55 -13.13
CA LEU A 92 6.24 2.98 -13.80
C LEU A 92 6.62 2.43 -15.19
N GLN A 93 6.13 1.25 -15.50
CA GLN A 93 6.30 0.62 -16.81
C GLN A 93 5.02 0.77 -17.62
N SER A 94 5.14 0.70 -18.95
CA SER A 94 3.95 0.62 -19.80
C SER A 94 3.19 -0.68 -19.55
N PHE A 95 1.87 -0.66 -19.71
CA PHE A 95 1.05 -1.88 -19.53
C PHE A 95 1.49 -3.04 -20.45
N ALA A 96 1.97 -2.72 -21.66
CA ALA A 96 2.54 -3.71 -22.58
C ALA A 96 3.78 -4.40 -22.01
N GLN A 97 4.67 -3.67 -21.33
CA GLN A 97 5.82 -4.25 -20.63
C GLN A 97 5.36 -5.12 -19.45
N CYS A 98 4.40 -4.66 -18.65
CA CYS A 98 3.85 -5.45 -17.54
C CYS A 98 3.29 -6.80 -18.00
N ARG A 99 2.58 -6.83 -19.14
CA ARG A 99 2.02 -8.06 -19.72
C ARG A 99 3.06 -9.08 -20.19
N ARG A 100 4.30 -8.66 -20.46
CA ARG A 100 5.40 -9.60 -20.74
C ARG A 100 5.73 -10.46 -19.52
N HIS A 101 5.47 -9.94 -18.32
CA HIS A 101 5.76 -10.60 -17.06
C HIS A 101 4.55 -11.34 -16.47
N SER A 102 3.32 -10.88 -16.69
CA SER A 102 2.10 -11.59 -16.27
C SER A 102 0.99 -11.43 -17.32
N LYS A 103 0.40 -12.54 -17.74
CA LYS A 103 -0.67 -12.54 -18.77
C LYS A 103 -2.04 -12.16 -18.20
N ASN A 104 -2.25 -12.37 -16.90
CA ASN A 104 -3.54 -12.16 -16.22
C ASN A 104 -3.64 -10.75 -15.63
N LEU A 105 -3.27 -9.73 -16.41
CA LEU A 105 -3.35 -8.33 -15.99
C LEU A 105 -4.52 -7.65 -16.68
N HIS A 106 -5.19 -6.79 -15.93
CA HIS A 106 -6.24 -5.91 -16.43
C HIS A 106 -5.81 -4.45 -16.25
N PRO A 107 -5.79 -3.61 -17.30
CA PRO A 107 -5.23 -2.25 -17.24
C PRO A 107 -6.01 -1.31 -16.31
N ALA A 108 -7.30 -1.58 -16.11
CA ALA A 108 -8.11 -0.82 -15.15
C ALA A 108 -7.83 -1.18 -13.67
N ARG A 109 -7.00 -2.19 -13.40
CA ARG A 109 -6.82 -2.75 -12.05
C ARG A 109 -5.37 -2.96 -11.65
N HIS A 110 -4.48 -3.11 -12.65
CA HIS A 110 -3.10 -3.45 -12.42
C HIS A 110 -2.18 -2.63 -13.29
N PHE A 111 -1.05 -2.27 -12.72
CA PHE A 111 0.11 -1.76 -13.41
C PHE A 111 1.37 -2.29 -12.72
N CYS A 112 2.55 -1.98 -13.25
CA CYS A 112 3.80 -2.42 -12.68
C CYS A 112 4.87 -1.34 -12.74
N ALA A 113 5.86 -1.46 -11.87
CA ALA A 113 7.02 -0.58 -11.82
C ALA A 113 8.29 -1.39 -11.55
N LYS A 114 9.43 -0.76 -11.82
CA LYS A 114 10.76 -1.28 -11.50
C LYS A 114 11.47 -0.35 -10.54
N PHE A 115 12.36 -0.89 -9.72
CA PHE A 115 13.23 -0.09 -8.88
C PHE A 115 14.28 0.65 -9.72
N VAL A 116 14.60 1.91 -9.38
CA VAL A 116 15.81 2.59 -9.87
C VAL A 116 16.98 2.11 -9.04
N MET A 117 17.86 1.32 -9.64
CA MET A 117 18.96 0.68 -8.92
C MET A 117 20.31 1.40 -9.08
N PRO A 118 21.17 1.30 -8.05
CA PRO A 118 22.12 0.19 -8.03
C PRO A 118 21.96 -0.68 -6.77
N PHE A 119 21.64 -1.97 -6.91
CA PHE A 119 21.57 -2.90 -5.77
C PHE A 119 23.00 -3.38 -5.56
N ALA A 120 23.75 -2.72 -4.68
CA ALA A 120 24.85 -3.38 -4.03
C ALA A 120 24.24 -4.29 -2.95
N HIS A 121 24.12 -5.58 -3.27
CA HIS A 121 23.68 -6.69 -2.42
C HIS A 121 22.23 -7.19 -2.56
N ASN A 122 22.16 -8.50 -2.32
CA ASN A 122 21.12 -9.48 -2.62
C ASN A 122 19.67 -9.00 -2.31
N PRO A 123 18.77 -8.93 -3.31
CA PRO A 123 17.40 -8.45 -3.13
C PRO A 123 16.57 -9.26 -2.13
N ILE A 124 16.92 -10.54 -1.95
CA ILE A 124 16.25 -11.45 -1.00
C ILE A 124 16.50 -11.01 0.45
N ASP A 125 17.73 -10.61 0.78
CA ASP A 125 18.10 -10.18 2.13
C ASP A 125 17.53 -8.80 2.46
N ALA A 126 17.36 -7.95 1.43
CA ALA A 126 16.71 -6.65 1.59
C ALA A 126 15.20 -6.79 1.81
N ALA A 127 14.51 -7.65 1.06
CA ALA A 127 13.06 -7.84 1.15
C ALA A 127 12.62 -8.69 2.35
N ALA A 128 13.47 -9.58 2.87
CA ALA A 128 13.12 -10.52 3.95
C ALA A 128 12.63 -9.87 5.26
N ASN A 129 13.00 -8.60 5.49
CA ASN A 129 12.63 -7.84 6.70
C ASN A 129 11.69 -6.67 6.41
N MET A 130 11.07 -6.63 5.23
CA MET A 130 10.21 -5.52 4.81
C MET A 130 8.73 -5.89 4.84
N LEU A 131 7.92 -4.91 5.26
CA LEU A 131 6.46 -4.95 5.16
C LEU A 131 6.05 -4.43 3.78
N LEU A 132 6.10 -5.29 2.77
CA LEU A 132 5.83 -4.89 1.38
C LEU A 132 4.37 -5.03 1.00
N GLU A 133 3.65 -6.04 1.51
CA GLU A 133 2.23 -6.23 1.21
C GLU A 133 1.41 -5.02 1.67
N GLY A 134 0.58 -4.49 0.77
CA GLY A 134 -0.20 -3.29 1.06
C GLY A 134 0.59 -1.98 1.02
N ALA A 135 1.91 -2.01 0.77
CA ALA A 135 2.74 -0.80 0.75
C ALA A 135 2.27 0.19 -0.34
N PRO A 136 2.20 1.49 -0.05
CA PRO A 136 1.73 2.47 -1.01
C PRO A 136 2.81 2.80 -2.04
N LEU A 137 2.42 2.90 -3.30
CA LEU A 137 3.21 3.61 -4.31
C LEU A 137 2.76 5.07 -4.34
N LEU A 138 3.65 5.96 -3.93
CA LEU A 138 3.41 7.38 -3.84
C LEU A 138 4.05 8.10 -5.03
N CYS A 139 3.31 8.98 -5.69
CA CYS A 139 3.80 9.75 -6.83
C CYS A 139 3.54 11.24 -6.59
N ILE A 140 4.50 12.09 -6.95
CA ILE A 140 4.35 13.54 -6.81
C ILE A 140 3.76 14.10 -8.10
N LYS A 141 2.69 14.90 -8.00
CA LYS A 141 2.09 15.64 -9.10
C LYS A 141 1.59 16.98 -8.56
N ASP A 142 1.91 18.08 -9.24
CA ASP A 142 1.46 19.43 -8.87
C ASP A 142 1.71 19.78 -7.39
N ASN A 143 2.89 19.37 -6.86
CA ASN A 143 3.30 19.50 -5.45
C ASN A 143 2.43 18.74 -4.42
N LEU A 144 1.54 17.84 -4.88
CA LEU A 144 0.77 16.94 -4.03
C LEU A 144 1.30 15.51 -4.16
N ILE A 145 1.14 14.73 -3.09
CA ILE A 145 1.51 13.32 -3.05
C ILE A 145 0.25 12.48 -3.26
N TYR A 146 0.26 11.67 -4.31
CA TYR A 146 -0.83 10.76 -4.65
C TYR A 146 -0.43 9.31 -4.39
N GLN A 147 -1.32 8.53 -3.79
CA GLN A 147 -1.17 7.07 -3.74
C GLN A 147 -1.76 6.46 -5.01
N LEU A 148 -0.89 6.12 -5.96
CA LEU A 148 -1.27 5.57 -7.26
C LEU A 148 -1.54 4.07 -7.21
N GLY A 149 -0.87 3.36 -6.31
CA GLY A 149 -0.97 1.91 -6.20
C GLY A 149 -0.81 1.39 -4.80
N ILE A 150 -1.27 0.16 -4.61
CA ILE A 150 -1.05 -0.67 -3.43
C ILE A 150 -0.22 -1.85 -3.91
N LEU A 151 0.93 -2.10 -3.30
CA LEU A 151 1.78 -3.23 -3.68
C LEU A 151 0.99 -4.53 -3.49
N ASP A 152 0.90 -5.27 -4.59
CA ASP A 152 0.15 -6.52 -4.65
C ASP A 152 1.12 -7.71 -4.61
N TRP A 153 1.97 -7.85 -5.63
CA TRP A 153 3.00 -8.88 -5.64
C TRP A 153 4.28 -8.44 -6.37
N ILE A 154 5.36 -9.17 -6.11
CA ILE A 154 6.66 -8.97 -6.76
C ILE A 154 6.96 -10.20 -7.60
N LYS A 155 7.32 -9.98 -8.87
CA LYS A 155 7.88 -11.04 -9.71
C LYS A 155 9.39 -10.92 -9.74
N THR A 156 10.05 -11.88 -9.10
CA THR A 156 11.47 -12.16 -9.30
C THR A 156 11.59 -13.12 -10.49
N SER A 157 12.33 -12.75 -11.54
CA SER A 157 12.77 -13.76 -12.51
C SER A 157 13.80 -14.66 -11.85
N ASN A 158 13.89 -15.92 -12.29
CA ASN A 158 14.98 -16.80 -11.87
C ASN A 158 16.30 -16.07 -12.11
N TYR A 159 17.10 -15.98 -11.06
CA TYR A 159 18.32 -15.18 -10.91
C TYR A 159 19.35 -15.29 -12.06
N GLN A 160 19.23 -16.31 -12.91
CA GLN A 160 20.13 -16.54 -14.05
C GLN A 160 19.85 -15.61 -15.24
N ASP A 161 18.66 -15.02 -15.34
CA ASP A 161 18.34 -14.01 -16.34
C ASP A 161 18.28 -12.64 -15.65
N ALA A 162 19.20 -11.74 -16.02
CA ALA A 162 19.44 -10.40 -15.48
C ALA A 162 18.29 -9.39 -15.69
N LEU A 163 17.06 -9.77 -15.37
CA LEU A 163 15.90 -8.90 -15.36
C LEU A 163 15.62 -8.45 -13.93
N ASP A 164 15.69 -7.13 -13.70
CA ASP A 164 15.36 -6.50 -12.42
C ASP A 164 13.97 -6.94 -11.91
N PRO A 165 13.78 -7.08 -10.58
CA PRO A 165 12.48 -7.42 -10.02
C PRO A 165 11.41 -6.44 -10.48
N VAL A 166 10.27 -6.97 -10.93
CA VAL A 166 9.11 -6.20 -11.35
C VAL A 166 8.06 -6.25 -10.26
N VAL A 167 7.65 -5.08 -9.78
CA VAL A 167 6.61 -4.95 -8.74
C VAL A 167 5.28 -4.64 -9.40
N PHE A 168 4.25 -5.37 -9.01
CA PHE A 168 2.88 -5.19 -9.48
C PHE A 168 2.04 -4.52 -8.41
N PHE A 169 1.15 -3.64 -8.84
CA PHE A 169 0.32 -2.83 -7.97
C PHE A 169 -1.15 -2.97 -8.33
N SER A 170 -1.98 -3.09 -7.31
CA SER A 170 -3.41 -2.80 -7.37
C SER A 170 -3.61 -1.30 -7.59
N ALA A 171 -4.37 -0.94 -8.62
CA ALA A 171 -4.55 0.46 -8.99
C ALA A 171 -5.63 1.17 -8.17
N THR A 172 -5.32 2.35 -7.64
CA THR A 172 -6.22 3.05 -6.70
C THR A 172 -7.33 3.86 -7.37
N PHE A 173 -7.21 4.23 -8.64
CA PHE A 173 -8.19 5.10 -9.31
C PHE A 173 -9.62 4.52 -9.36
N ASN A 174 -9.76 3.18 -9.40
CA ASN A 174 -11.07 2.52 -9.32
C ASN A 174 -11.50 2.23 -7.87
N ILE A 175 -10.62 2.42 -6.90
CA ILE A 175 -10.92 2.37 -5.45
C ILE A 175 -11.40 3.74 -4.96
N THR A 176 -10.90 4.85 -5.53
CA THR A 176 -11.23 6.22 -5.12
C THR A 176 -12.73 6.50 -5.00
N PRO A 177 -13.59 6.10 -5.95
CA PRO A 177 -15.04 6.28 -5.80
C PRO A 177 -15.60 5.53 -4.59
N ILE A 178 -15.08 4.33 -4.30
CA ILE A 178 -15.50 3.55 -3.13
C ILE A 178 -15.10 4.27 -1.86
N VAL A 179 -13.87 4.80 -1.76
CA VAL A 179 -13.41 5.57 -0.58
C VAL A 179 -14.36 6.75 -0.29
N ASN A 180 -14.82 7.45 -1.32
CA ASN A 180 -15.77 8.55 -1.15
C ASN A 180 -17.15 8.09 -0.67
N GLU A 181 -17.60 6.90 -1.08
CA GLU A 181 -18.91 6.37 -0.69
C GLU A 181 -18.90 5.70 0.69
N VAL A 182 -17.84 4.98 1.06
CA VAL A 182 -17.74 4.28 2.36
C VAL A 182 -17.59 5.21 3.55
N THR A 183 -17.25 6.48 3.31
CA THR A 183 -17.29 7.51 4.36
C THR A 183 -18.71 7.87 4.78
N LYS A 184 -19.73 7.51 3.97
CA LYS A 184 -21.14 7.72 4.27
C LYS A 184 -21.68 6.59 5.15
N GLU A 185 -22.56 6.91 6.10
CA GLU A 185 -23.06 5.95 7.10
C GLU A 185 -23.86 4.77 6.52
N THR A 186 -24.39 4.89 5.30
CA THR A 186 -25.32 3.91 4.69
C THR A 186 -24.74 3.23 3.44
N PHE A 187 -23.42 3.05 3.36
CA PHE A 187 -22.80 2.38 2.22
C PHE A 187 -23.26 0.92 2.11
N ILE A 188 -23.88 0.56 0.98
CA ILE A 188 -24.28 -0.81 0.65
C ILE A 188 -23.82 -1.10 -0.78
N SER A 189 -23.06 -2.17 -0.96
CA SER A 189 -22.63 -2.65 -2.28
C SER A 189 -22.74 -4.18 -2.34
N PRO A 190 -23.27 -4.76 -3.43
CA PRO A 190 -23.34 -6.22 -3.57
C PRO A 190 -21.96 -6.87 -3.77
N HIS A 191 -20.94 -6.08 -4.13
CA HIS A 191 -19.60 -6.57 -4.47
C HIS A 191 -18.57 -6.37 -3.36
N ILE A 192 -18.93 -5.64 -2.31
CA ILE A 192 -18.03 -5.25 -1.23
C ILE A 192 -18.62 -5.74 0.08
N VAL A 193 -17.77 -6.30 0.93
CA VAL A 193 -18.12 -6.72 2.29
C VAL A 193 -17.62 -5.63 3.24
N THR A 194 -18.45 -5.31 4.23
CA THR A 194 -18.09 -4.47 5.37
C THR A 194 -18.30 -5.30 6.61
N GLU A 195 -17.27 -5.46 7.42
CA GLU A 195 -17.38 -6.15 8.70
C GLU A 195 -16.92 -5.23 9.82
N ASP A 196 -17.66 -5.28 10.93
CA ASP A 196 -17.30 -4.60 12.16
C ASP A 196 -16.23 -5.41 12.88
N MET A 197 -15.19 -4.74 13.38
CA MET A 197 -14.27 -5.39 14.30
C MET A 197 -14.94 -5.51 15.67
N GLU A 198 -15.21 -6.73 16.09
CA GLU A 198 -15.55 -6.98 17.49
C GLU A 198 -14.33 -6.63 18.36
N MET A 199 -14.52 -5.73 19.32
CA MET A 199 -13.49 -5.15 20.21
C MET A 199 -12.66 -6.18 21.00
N PHE A 200 -13.00 -7.47 20.93
CA PHE A 200 -12.43 -8.55 21.75
C PHE A 200 -11.29 -9.34 21.11
N GLN A 201 -10.91 -9.11 19.86
CA GLN A 201 -9.81 -9.87 19.23
C GLN A 201 -8.41 -9.22 19.35
N MET A 202 -8.30 -8.06 20.01
CA MET A 202 -7.01 -7.42 20.31
C MET A 202 -6.35 -7.87 21.62
N MET A 203 -6.88 -8.88 22.31
CA MET A 203 -6.08 -9.61 23.30
C MET A 203 -5.13 -10.55 22.56
N TRP A 204 -3.98 -10.00 22.19
CA TRP A 204 -2.76 -10.75 21.89
C TRP A 204 -2.69 -11.98 22.80
N HIS A 205 -2.42 -13.14 22.20
CA HIS A 205 -2.01 -14.36 22.89
C HIS A 205 -0.72 -14.09 23.71
N SER A 206 -0.88 -13.50 24.89
CA SER A 206 0.01 -13.68 26.03
C SER A 206 -0.61 -14.74 26.95
N LYS A 207 -0.82 -15.93 26.40
CA LYS A 207 -0.68 -17.16 27.20
C LYS A 207 0.61 -17.82 26.75
N MET A 208 1.73 -17.28 27.26
CA MET A 208 2.90 -18.13 27.48
C MET A 208 2.50 -19.07 28.62
N ASN A 209 2.23 -20.32 28.26
CA ASN A 209 2.62 -21.45 29.10
C ASN A 209 4.11 -21.69 28.86
#